data_AF-D8P9D9-F1
#
_entry.id   AF-D8P9D9-F1
#
_cell.length_a   1.000
_cell.length_b   1.000
_cell.length_c   1.000
_cell.angle_alpha   90.00
_cell.angle_beta   90.00
_cell.angle_gamma   90.00
#
_symmetry.space_group_name_H-M   'P 1'
#
loop_
_entity.id
_entity.type
_entity.pdbx_description
1 polymer ?
#
loop_
_entity_poly.entity_id
_entity_poly.type
_entity_poly.pdbx_seq_one_letter_code
_entity_poly.pdbx_strand_id
1 'polypeptide(L)'
;MTRLVILMIAGTVLVPCGREAGAWPEMSTAGSEAMVWLSKGSPRSKPAPLKYKVVGVFQKDKQFVGGSAVADVTKQIEFEFKWPLEEGVSPKVLPNIPTKAEHYRDGSAVCPAPILKGAYEHFELKSILVMGPMFGLVGERRTPDMEEYVGGGGCKGTHPVQGQVREEQVLVTLPPEFLAGQLSKGQVFTQQDQGWTWTFTPVP
;
A
#
# COMPACT_ATOMS: atom_id res chain seq x y z
N MET A 1 -28.39 -28.38 -41.17
CA MET A 1 -28.09 -29.55 -40.32
C MET A 1 -27.82 -29.07 -38.91
N THR A 2 -28.51 -29.67 -37.92
CA THR A 2 -28.14 -29.80 -36.48
C THR A 2 -27.83 -28.53 -35.67
N ARG A 3 -28.77 -28.06 -34.82
CA ARG A 3 -28.98 -28.34 -33.36
C ARG A 3 -28.18 -27.38 -32.45
N LEU A 4 -28.85 -26.54 -31.63
CA LEU A 4 -29.27 -26.77 -30.22
C LEU A 4 -28.09 -27.25 -29.33
N VAL A 5 -27.85 -26.79 -28.10
CA VAL A 5 -28.42 -25.75 -27.23
C VAL A 5 -27.47 -25.59 -26.04
N ILE A 6 -27.52 -24.40 -25.43
CA ILE A 6 -26.82 -23.97 -24.22
C ILE A 6 -27.16 -24.87 -23.02
N LEU A 7 -26.14 -25.29 -22.24
CA LEU A 7 -26.32 -25.86 -20.91
C LEU A 7 -25.68 -24.95 -19.86
N MET A 8 -26.53 -24.16 -19.22
CA MET A 8 -26.29 -23.47 -17.95
C MET A 8 -26.61 -24.46 -16.82
N ILE A 9 -25.67 -24.72 -15.92
CA ILE A 9 -25.93 -25.51 -14.71
C ILE A 9 -26.13 -24.53 -13.55
N ALA A 10 -27.39 -24.25 -13.25
CA ALA A 10 -27.82 -23.69 -11.98
C ALA A 10 -28.35 -24.85 -11.12
N GLY A 11 -27.67 -25.15 -10.01
CA GLY A 11 -28.10 -26.15 -9.04
C GLY A 11 -28.97 -25.52 -7.96
N THR A 12 -30.28 -25.56 -8.14
CA THR A 12 -31.28 -25.38 -7.08
C THR A 12 -31.60 -26.74 -6.46
N VAL A 13 -31.34 -26.91 -5.16
CA VAL A 13 -31.79 -28.07 -4.39
C VAL A 13 -33.19 -27.78 -3.87
N LEU A 14 -34.17 -28.50 -4.41
CA LEU A 14 -35.54 -28.56 -3.92
C LEU A 14 -35.61 -29.47 -2.69
N VAL A 15 -36.14 -28.92 -1.59
CA VAL A 15 -36.59 -29.67 -0.42
C VAL A 15 -37.98 -30.23 -0.72
N PRO A 16 -38.22 -31.55 -0.69
CA PRO A 16 -39.58 -32.08 -0.81
C PRO A 16 -40.30 -31.98 0.54
N CYS A 17 -41.42 -31.26 0.51
CA CYS A 17 -42.46 -31.32 1.53
C CYS A 17 -43.27 -32.61 1.32
N GLY A 18 -43.23 -33.53 2.28
CA GLY A 18 -44.11 -34.69 2.35
C GLY A 18 -44.81 -34.68 3.69
N ARG A 19 -46.14 -34.59 3.66
CA ARG A 19 -47.04 -34.57 4.82
C ARG A 19 -47.95 -35.79 4.67
N GLU A 20 -47.98 -36.68 5.66
CA GLU A 20 -49.21 -37.18 6.32
C GLU A 20 -48.98 -38.39 7.26
N ALA A 21 -49.61 -38.25 8.44
CA ALA A 21 -50.24 -39.23 9.32
C ALA A 21 -49.46 -40.42 9.90
N GLY A 22 -49.50 -40.53 11.24
CA GLY A 22 -49.31 -41.81 11.94
C GLY A 22 -48.92 -41.69 13.40
N ALA A 23 -49.91 -41.79 14.29
CA ALA A 23 -49.91 -42.24 15.69
C ALA A 23 -48.57 -42.32 16.47
N TRP A 24 -48.52 -41.59 17.58
CA TRP A 24 -47.58 -41.83 18.69
C TRP A 24 -48.01 -43.06 19.48
N PRO A 25 -47.09 -43.96 19.87
CA PRO A 25 -47.23 -44.75 21.08
C PRO A 25 -46.41 -44.11 22.20
N GLU A 26 -47.09 -43.90 23.32
CA GLU A 26 -46.53 -43.56 24.61
C GLU A 26 -45.71 -44.75 25.15
N MET A 27 -44.45 -44.52 25.52
CA MET A 27 -43.73 -45.41 26.43
C MET A 27 -42.80 -44.57 27.30
N SER A 28 -43.04 -44.70 28.59
CA SER A 28 -42.36 -44.04 29.69
C SER A 28 -41.02 -44.71 30.01
N THR A 29 -40.25 -43.95 30.79
CA THR A 29 -39.23 -44.36 31.78
C THR A 29 -37.75 -44.34 31.35
N ALA A 30 -37.04 -43.44 32.06
CA ALA A 30 -35.68 -43.57 32.58
C ALA A 30 -34.50 -43.54 31.62
N GLY A 31 -33.63 -42.53 31.84
CA GLY A 31 -32.20 -42.72 31.67
C GLY A 31 -31.44 -41.51 31.15
N SER A 32 -30.71 -40.87 32.08
CA SER A 32 -29.50 -40.08 31.84
C SER A 32 -29.71 -38.60 31.49
N GLU A 33 -29.73 -37.76 32.53
CA GLU A 33 -29.25 -36.38 32.46
C GLU A 33 -27.79 -36.41 31.99
N ALA A 34 -27.57 -36.31 30.68
CA ALA A 34 -26.28 -35.95 30.14
C ALA A 34 -26.02 -34.49 30.51
N MET A 35 -25.38 -34.30 31.67
CA MET A 35 -24.82 -33.04 32.12
C MET A 35 -23.80 -32.57 31.08
N VAL A 36 -24.26 -31.75 30.13
CA VAL A 36 -23.38 -31.05 29.19
C VAL A 36 -22.54 -30.09 30.03
N TRP A 37 -21.32 -30.51 30.34
CA TRP A 37 -20.28 -29.62 30.84
C TRP A 37 -20.01 -28.59 29.74
N LEU A 38 -20.71 -27.45 29.84
CA LEU A 38 -20.31 -26.19 29.24
C LEU A 38 -18.93 -25.84 29.82
N SER A 39 -17.91 -26.35 29.15
CA SER A 39 -16.55 -25.85 29.27
C SER A 39 -16.62 -24.37 28.89
N LYS A 40 -16.67 -23.51 29.92
CA LYS A 40 -16.41 -22.07 29.80
C LYS A 40 -15.00 -21.96 29.22
N GLY A 41 -14.92 -21.92 27.89
CA GLY A 41 -13.72 -21.49 27.20
C GLY A 41 -13.37 -20.13 27.76
N SER A 42 -12.21 -20.05 28.41
CA SER A 42 -11.62 -18.78 28.83
C SER A 42 -11.71 -17.80 27.65
N PRO A 43 -12.21 -16.57 27.84
CA PRO A 43 -12.18 -15.58 26.77
C PRO A 43 -10.71 -15.35 26.46
N ARG A 44 -10.23 -15.96 25.37
CA ARG A 44 -8.87 -15.78 24.86
C ARG A 44 -8.75 -14.28 24.64
N SER A 45 -8.05 -13.59 25.55
CA SER A 45 -7.75 -12.18 25.40
C SER A 45 -7.08 -12.01 24.05
N LYS A 46 -7.74 -11.32 23.11
CA LYS A 46 -7.12 -11.02 21.82
C LYS A 46 -5.78 -10.35 22.14
N PRO A 47 -4.65 -10.83 21.57
CA PRO A 47 -3.38 -10.18 21.78
C PRO A 47 -3.50 -8.71 21.37
N ALA A 48 -2.90 -7.82 22.15
CA ALA A 48 -2.93 -6.39 21.85
C ALA A 48 -2.41 -6.14 20.43
N PRO A 49 -3.01 -5.21 19.68
CA PRO A 49 -2.56 -4.91 18.33
C PRO A 49 -1.09 -4.47 18.35
N LEU A 50 -0.28 -5.06 17.48
CA LEU A 50 1.13 -4.73 17.36
C LEU A 50 1.25 -3.42 16.59
N LYS A 51 2.11 -2.51 17.04
CA LYS A 51 2.34 -1.24 16.37
C LYS A 51 3.66 -1.28 15.60
N TYR A 52 3.66 -0.73 14.39
CA TYR A 52 4.83 -0.66 13.52
C TYR A 52 5.04 0.76 13.01
N LYS A 53 6.30 1.16 12.91
CA LYS A 53 6.76 2.31 12.13
C LYS A 53 7.24 1.80 10.77
N VAL A 54 6.77 2.45 9.71
CA VAL A 54 7.20 2.22 8.34
C VAL A 54 8.05 3.39 7.89
N VAL A 55 9.20 3.09 7.29
CA VAL A 55 10.08 4.07 6.64
C VAL A 55 10.26 3.64 5.20
N GLY A 56 9.83 4.46 4.26
CA GLY A 56 10.11 4.32 2.84
C GLY A 56 11.22 5.27 2.43
N VAL A 57 12.28 4.75 1.81
CA VAL A 57 13.37 5.55 1.22
C VAL A 57 13.40 5.30 -0.27
N PHE A 58 13.11 6.33 -1.06
CA PHE A 58 13.41 6.37 -2.47
C PHE A 58 14.81 6.93 -2.66
N GLN A 59 15.64 6.23 -3.41
CA GLN A 59 16.95 6.72 -3.79
C GLN A 59 17.23 6.33 -5.24
N LYS A 60 17.54 7.33 -6.06
CA LYS A 60 17.84 7.08 -7.46
C LYS A 60 18.79 8.12 -8.03
N ASP A 61 19.82 7.62 -8.69
CA ASP A 61 20.76 8.43 -9.43
C ASP A 61 20.14 8.81 -10.79
N LYS A 62 20.44 10.02 -11.26
CA LYS A 62 19.94 10.55 -12.54
C LYS A 62 18.42 10.45 -12.69
N GLN A 63 17.67 10.73 -11.62
CA GLN A 63 16.22 10.85 -11.67
C GLN A 63 15.83 12.13 -12.43
N PHE A 64 14.82 12.02 -13.29
CA PHE A 64 14.25 13.16 -13.99
C PHE A 64 13.54 14.09 -13.01
N VAL A 65 13.91 15.38 -13.02
CA VAL A 65 13.38 16.41 -12.11
C VAL A 65 12.65 17.54 -12.85
N GLY A 66 12.41 17.36 -14.15
CA GLY A 66 11.67 18.30 -15.01
C GLY A 66 12.49 18.73 -16.21
N GLY A 67 11.80 19.06 -17.32
CA GLY A 67 12.48 19.69 -18.42
C GLY A 67 13.56 18.83 -19.09
N SER A 68 14.79 19.31 -19.16
CA SER A 68 16.00 18.50 -19.44
C SER A 68 16.77 18.07 -18.18
N ALA A 69 16.37 18.53 -17.00
CA ALA A 69 17.12 18.34 -15.76
C ALA A 69 17.02 16.92 -15.20
N VAL A 70 18.17 16.38 -14.79
CA VAL A 70 18.29 15.17 -13.98
C VAL A 70 19.11 15.45 -12.73
N ALA A 71 18.82 14.76 -11.63
CA ALA A 71 19.50 14.91 -10.35
C ALA A 71 19.59 13.56 -9.62
N ASP A 72 20.46 13.49 -8.62
CA ASP A 72 20.42 12.39 -7.65
C ASP A 72 19.37 12.74 -6.62
N VAL A 73 18.36 11.87 -6.48
CA VAL A 73 17.16 12.16 -5.69
C VAL A 73 17.05 11.16 -4.56
N THR A 74 16.90 11.70 -3.35
CA THR A 74 16.55 10.94 -2.15
C THR A 74 15.26 11.51 -1.55
N LYS A 75 14.29 10.63 -1.29
CA LYS A 75 13.04 10.98 -0.60
C LYS A 75 12.76 9.97 0.50
N GLN A 76 12.28 10.46 1.63
CA GLN A 76 11.88 9.63 2.76
C GLN A 76 10.42 9.90 3.16
N ILE A 77 9.67 8.84 3.40
CA ILE A 77 8.30 8.87 3.90
C ILE A 77 8.23 8.03 5.16
N GLU A 78 7.52 8.52 6.17
CA GLU A 78 7.35 7.78 7.42
C GLU A 78 5.89 7.79 7.89
N PHE A 79 5.41 6.65 8.36
CA PHE A 79 4.09 6.52 8.97
C PHE A 79 4.05 5.37 9.97
N GLU A 80 3.04 5.34 10.82
CA GLU A 80 2.81 4.29 11.81
C GLU A 80 1.45 3.63 11.61
N PHE A 81 1.38 2.31 11.75
CA PHE A 81 0.13 1.55 11.69
C PHE A 81 0.03 0.52 12.83
N LYS A 82 -1.18 -0.01 13.02
CA LYS A 82 -1.47 -1.11 13.94
C LYS A 82 -1.80 -2.37 13.13
N TRP A 83 -1.32 -3.51 13.60
CA TRP A 83 -1.60 -4.82 13.05
C TRP A 83 -2.50 -5.63 14.00
N PRO A 84 -3.54 -6.35 13.50
CA PRO A 84 -3.94 -6.50 12.09
C PRO A 84 -4.41 -5.20 11.44
N LEU A 85 -4.26 -5.12 10.10
CA LEU A 85 -4.77 -3.98 9.33
C LEU A 85 -6.30 -3.96 9.32
N GLU A 86 -6.85 -2.75 9.33
CA GLU A 86 -8.28 -2.49 9.21
C GLU A 86 -8.53 -1.65 7.94
N GLU A 87 -9.37 -2.15 7.04
CA GLU A 87 -9.66 -1.53 5.74
C GLU A 87 -10.15 -0.09 5.88
N GLY A 88 -9.66 0.82 5.03
CA GLY A 88 -10.09 2.21 5.02
C GLY A 88 -9.58 3.05 6.20
N VAL A 89 -8.84 2.46 7.14
CA VAL A 89 -8.16 3.23 8.19
C VAL A 89 -6.97 3.96 7.59
N SER A 90 -6.81 5.23 7.96
CA SER A 90 -5.61 6.01 7.64
C SER A 90 -4.54 5.81 8.72
N PRO A 91 -3.36 5.27 8.37
CA PRO A 91 -2.20 5.26 9.24
C PRO A 91 -1.82 6.66 9.75
N LYS A 92 -1.12 6.71 10.88
CA LYS A 92 -0.60 7.97 11.42
C LYS A 92 0.62 8.38 10.62
N VAL A 93 0.49 9.42 9.81
CA VAL A 93 1.60 10.02 9.07
C VAL A 93 2.52 10.78 10.03
N LEU A 94 3.82 10.58 9.89
CA LEU A 94 4.84 11.34 10.60
C LEU A 94 5.25 12.57 9.77
N PRO A 95 5.90 13.59 10.36
CA PRO A 95 6.23 14.83 9.65
C PRO A 95 6.94 14.58 8.31
N ASN A 96 6.49 15.27 7.27
CA ASN A 96 7.06 15.12 5.93
C ASN A 96 8.52 15.56 5.91
N ILE A 97 9.40 14.71 5.39
CA ILE A 97 10.81 15.02 5.18
C ILE A 97 10.96 15.51 3.73
N PRO A 98 11.41 16.75 3.48
CA PRO A 98 11.56 17.26 2.12
C PRO A 98 12.48 16.40 1.25
N THR A 99 12.22 16.39 -0.05
CA THR A 99 13.10 15.73 -1.02
C THR A 99 14.48 16.37 -1.00
N LYS A 100 15.52 15.54 -1.03
CA LYS A 100 16.89 15.97 -1.32
C LYS A 100 17.18 15.67 -2.79
N ALA A 101 17.42 16.71 -3.56
CA ALA A 101 17.84 16.59 -4.95
C ALA A 101 19.17 17.34 -5.10
N GLU A 102 20.17 16.63 -5.58
CA GLU A 102 21.55 17.11 -5.65
C GLU A 102 22.22 16.70 -6.96
N HIS A 103 23.42 17.25 -7.21
CA HIS A 103 24.17 17.00 -8.43
C HIS A 103 23.32 17.18 -9.70
N TYR A 104 22.62 18.31 -9.80
CA TYR A 104 21.82 18.65 -10.97
C TYR A 104 22.68 18.67 -12.24
N ARG A 105 22.13 18.08 -13.30
CA ARG A 105 22.77 17.89 -14.59
C ARG A 105 21.74 18.08 -15.70
N ASP A 106 22.23 18.43 -16.89
CA ASP A 106 21.44 18.28 -18.10
C ASP A 106 21.42 16.81 -18.52
N GLY A 107 20.24 16.28 -18.83
CA GLY A 107 20.04 14.87 -19.18
C GLY A 107 20.75 14.44 -20.46
N SER A 108 21.03 15.37 -21.38
CA SER A 108 21.82 15.10 -22.59
C SER A 108 23.32 15.24 -22.37
N ALA A 109 23.76 15.78 -21.22
CA ALA A 109 25.15 16.11 -20.88
C ALA A 109 25.83 17.08 -21.87
N VAL A 110 25.06 17.74 -22.73
CA VAL A 110 25.56 18.70 -23.72
C VAL A 110 25.68 20.09 -23.12
N CYS A 111 24.72 20.47 -22.26
CA CYS A 111 24.65 21.78 -21.65
C CYS A 111 24.86 21.75 -20.13
N PRO A 112 25.14 22.90 -19.50
CA PRO A 112 25.07 23.01 -18.06
C PRO A 112 23.68 22.63 -17.54
N ALA A 113 23.59 22.27 -16.26
CA ALA A 113 22.32 21.95 -15.63
C ALA A 113 21.32 23.11 -15.73
N PRO A 114 20.02 22.84 -15.96
CA PRO A 114 18.99 23.87 -15.90
C PRO A 114 18.97 24.61 -14.56
N ILE A 115 18.57 25.88 -14.60
CA ILE A 115 18.49 26.74 -13.42
C ILE A 115 17.08 26.64 -12.84
N LEU A 116 16.93 25.86 -11.75
CA LEU A 116 15.65 25.69 -11.07
C LEU A 116 15.29 26.95 -10.27
N LYS A 117 14.04 27.40 -10.37
CA LYS A 117 13.48 28.55 -9.62
C LYS A 117 12.76 28.13 -8.33
N GLY A 118 13.01 26.91 -7.86
CA GLY A 118 12.40 26.34 -6.67
C GLY A 118 12.93 24.94 -6.35
N ALA A 119 12.43 24.36 -5.26
CA ALA A 119 12.77 23.00 -4.89
C ALA A 119 12.00 21.98 -5.74
N TYR A 120 12.68 20.92 -6.15
CA TYR A 120 12.03 19.72 -6.66
C TYR A 120 11.50 18.88 -5.48
N GLU A 121 10.24 18.47 -5.55
CA GLU A 121 9.65 17.55 -4.59
C GLU A 121 9.22 16.28 -5.33
N HIS A 122 9.89 15.16 -5.01
CA HIS A 122 9.67 13.89 -5.69
C HIS A 122 8.28 13.32 -5.39
N PHE A 123 7.88 13.38 -4.12
CA PHE A 123 6.61 12.89 -3.63
C PHE A 123 6.26 13.56 -2.30
N GLU A 124 5.30 14.46 -2.30
CA GLU A 124 4.72 15.06 -1.11
C GLU A 124 3.50 14.24 -0.68
N LEU A 125 3.61 13.46 0.39
CA LEU A 125 2.50 12.62 0.86
C LEU A 125 1.31 13.49 1.29
N LYS A 126 0.14 13.26 0.70
CA LYS A 126 -1.12 13.94 1.05
C LYS A 126 -2.04 13.06 1.88
N SER A 127 -2.16 11.79 1.53
CA SER A 127 -2.99 10.83 2.26
C SER A 127 -2.46 9.41 2.15
N ILE A 128 -2.88 8.59 3.11
CA ILE A 128 -2.59 7.16 3.15
C ILE A 128 -3.84 6.41 3.61
N LEU A 129 -4.14 5.30 2.95
CA LEU A 129 -5.27 4.43 3.26
C LEU A 129 -4.83 2.98 3.25
N VAL A 130 -5.38 2.18 4.16
CA VAL A 130 -5.29 0.72 4.10
C VAL A 130 -6.21 0.22 2.98
N MET A 131 -5.65 -0.61 2.10
CA MET A 131 -6.30 -1.25 0.96
C MET A 131 -5.95 -2.74 0.93
N GLY A 132 -6.76 -3.56 1.57
CA GLY A 132 -6.54 -4.99 1.81
C GLY A 132 -5.22 -5.22 2.57
N PRO A 133 -4.27 -5.99 1.99
CA PRO A 133 -2.95 -6.22 2.59
C PRO A 133 -1.91 -5.13 2.26
N MET A 134 -2.36 -3.95 1.81
CA MET A 134 -1.48 -2.90 1.28
C MET A 134 -1.83 -1.53 1.87
N PHE A 135 -0.94 -0.58 1.65
CA PHE A 135 -1.19 0.84 1.84
C PHE A 135 -1.20 1.55 0.48
N GLY A 136 -2.28 2.27 0.19
CA GLY A 136 -2.35 3.21 -0.90
C GLY A 136 -1.92 4.60 -0.42
N LEU A 137 -0.78 5.07 -0.90
CA LEU A 137 -0.27 6.42 -0.62
C LEU A 137 -0.63 7.31 -1.81
N VAL A 138 -1.30 8.43 -1.54
CA VAL A 138 -1.55 9.48 -2.54
C VAL A 138 -0.70 10.69 -2.17
N GLY A 139 0.03 11.20 -3.16
CA GLY A 139 0.90 12.35 -2.99
C GLY A 139 0.99 13.20 -4.25
N GLU A 140 1.77 14.26 -4.17
CA GLU A 140 2.04 15.15 -5.31
C GLU A 140 3.52 15.17 -5.63
N ARG A 141 3.86 15.02 -6.90
CA ARG A 141 5.18 15.39 -7.43
C ARG A 141 5.14 16.84 -7.87
N ARG A 142 6.13 17.64 -7.46
CA ARG A 142 6.27 19.04 -7.86
C ARG A 142 7.61 19.27 -8.54
N THR A 143 7.52 19.63 -9.81
CA THR A 143 8.62 20.12 -10.63
C THR A 143 8.56 21.65 -10.62
N PRO A 144 9.62 22.37 -10.21
CA PRO A 144 9.62 23.82 -10.20
C PRO A 144 9.76 24.38 -11.63
N ASP A 145 9.39 25.66 -11.80
CA ASP A 145 9.79 26.42 -12.99
C ASP A 145 11.32 26.43 -13.12
N MET A 146 11.82 26.49 -14.35
CA MET A 146 13.26 26.51 -14.60
C MET A 146 13.63 27.28 -15.87
N GLU A 147 14.91 27.61 -15.99
CA GLU A 147 15.52 28.09 -17.23
C GLU A 147 16.40 27.00 -17.82
N GLU A 148 16.13 26.62 -19.06
CA GLU A 148 16.87 25.58 -19.78
C GLU A 148 17.73 26.17 -20.89
N TYR A 149 18.95 25.67 -21.02
CA TYR A 149 19.86 26.08 -22.07
C TYR A 149 19.42 25.58 -23.45
N VAL A 150 19.55 26.43 -24.47
CA VAL A 150 19.17 26.12 -25.87
C VAL A 150 20.35 26.27 -26.84
N GLY A 151 20.20 25.76 -28.06
CA GLY A 151 21.18 26.03 -29.13
C GLY A 151 22.22 24.93 -29.39
N GLY A 152 21.82 23.66 -29.25
CA GLY A 152 22.48 22.47 -29.82
C GLY A 152 24.01 22.43 -29.70
N GLY A 153 24.55 21.97 -28.58
CA GLY A 153 26.01 21.89 -28.36
C GLY A 153 26.64 23.21 -27.91
N GLY A 154 26.07 24.35 -28.30
CA GLY A 154 26.61 25.68 -27.96
C GLY A 154 25.98 26.35 -26.74
N CYS A 155 24.84 25.84 -26.25
CA CYS A 155 24.14 26.32 -25.03
C CYS A 155 24.00 27.86 -25.00
N LYS A 156 23.66 28.46 -26.14
CA LYS A 156 23.61 29.91 -26.36
C LYS A 156 22.25 30.45 -25.92
N GLY A 157 22.17 30.79 -24.64
CA GLY A 157 20.98 31.37 -24.02
C GLY A 157 20.11 30.34 -23.32
N THR A 158 19.05 30.83 -22.68
CA THR A 158 18.05 30.00 -21.98
C THR A 158 16.65 30.29 -22.47
N HIS A 159 15.74 29.36 -22.21
CA HIS A 159 14.31 29.57 -22.33
C HIS A 159 13.61 29.09 -21.05
N PRO A 160 12.50 29.75 -20.66
CA PRO A 160 11.74 29.35 -19.50
C PRO A 160 10.97 28.06 -19.79
N VAL A 161 10.98 27.14 -18.84
CA VAL A 161 10.16 25.94 -18.82
C VAL A 161 9.29 25.98 -17.58
N GLN A 162 7.99 25.81 -17.80
CA GLN A 162 7.01 25.83 -16.72
C GLN A 162 7.07 24.53 -15.92
N GLY A 163 7.06 24.69 -14.60
CA GLY A 163 6.94 23.61 -13.65
C GLY A 163 5.60 22.91 -13.74
N GLN A 164 5.50 21.77 -13.09
CA GLN A 164 4.30 20.93 -13.09
C GLN A 164 4.05 20.37 -11.71
N VAL A 165 2.77 20.30 -11.34
CA VAL A 165 2.30 19.57 -10.18
C VAL A 165 1.44 18.42 -10.68
N ARG A 166 1.76 17.21 -10.23
CA ARG A 166 1.05 15.99 -10.64
C ARG A 166 0.76 15.13 -9.42
N GLU A 167 -0.47 14.67 -9.31
CA GLU A 167 -0.82 13.64 -8.33
C GLU A 167 -0.21 12.29 -8.72
N GLU A 168 0.36 11.59 -7.74
CA GLU A 168 0.96 10.28 -7.89
C GLU A 168 0.46 9.33 -6.79
N GLN A 169 0.46 8.04 -7.12
CA GLN A 169 0.09 6.98 -6.19
C GLN A 169 1.27 6.01 -6.03
N VAL A 170 1.52 5.62 -4.79
CA VAL A 170 2.51 4.61 -4.43
C VAL A 170 1.80 3.52 -3.64
N LEU A 171 1.97 2.27 -4.07
CA LEU A 171 1.44 1.11 -3.35
C LEU A 171 2.54 0.49 -2.51
N VAL A 172 2.23 0.20 -1.25
CA VAL A 172 3.14 -0.46 -0.33
C VAL A 172 2.49 -1.74 0.15
N THR A 173 3.00 -2.88 -0.30
CA THR A 173 2.53 -4.19 0.16
C THR A 173 3.04 -4.48 1.56
N LEU A 174 2.31 -5.25 2.36
CA LEU A 174 2.90 -5.81 3.57
C LEU A 174 3.91 -6.92 3.24
N PRO A 175 4.97 -7.08 4.05
CA PRO A 175 5.85 -8.25 3.97
C PRO A 175 5.04 -9.55 4.12
N PRO A 176 5.40 -10.64 3.41
CA PRO A 176 4.66 -11.90 3.43
C PRO A 176 4.46 -12.50 4.83
N GLU A 177 5.36 -12.23 5.77
CA GLU A 177 5.32 -12.72 7.14
C GLU A 177 4.13 -12.17 7.94
N PHE A 178 3.67 -10.96 7.62
CA PHE A 178 2.43 -10.42 8.18
C PHE A 178 1.24 -11.27 7.75
N LEU A 179 1.19 -11.65 6.47
CA LEU A 179 0.10 -12.46 5.90
C LEU A 179 0.13 -13.91 6.39
N ALA A 180 1.33 -14.45 6.63
CA ALA A 180 1.51 -15.78 7.20
C ALA A 180 1.24 -15.83 8.72
N GLY A 181 1.06 -14.68 9.39
CA GLY A 181 0.88 -14.61 10.84
C GLY A 181 2.15 -14.94 11.65
N GLN A 182 3.32 -14.93 11.01
CA GLN A 182 4.59 -15.33 11.60
C GLN A 182 5.38 -14.11 12.11
N LEU A 183 4.73 -13.27 12.92
CA LEU A 183 5.38 -12.09 13.49
C LEU A 183 6.07 -12.44 14.81
N SER A 184 7.40 -12.40 14.82
CA SER A 184 8.18 -12.50 16.07
C SER A 184 8.41 -11.11 16.67
N LYS A 185 8.53 -11.04 18.01
CA LYS A 185 8.70 -9.77 18.72
C LYS A 185 10.05 -9.14 18.35
N GLY A 186 10.03 -7.86 17.96
CA GLY A 186 11.25 -7.12 17.60
C GLY A 186 11.74 -7.36 16.17
N GLN A 187 11.02 -8.13 15.37
CA GLN A 187 11.40 -8.43 14.00
C GLN A 187 11.24 -7.21 13.09
N VAL A 188 12.32 -6.83 12.41
CA VAL A 188 12.33 -5.79 11.38
C VAL A 188 12.21 -6.44 10.02
N PHE A 189 11.33 -5.91 9.17
CA PHE A 189 11.15 -6.39 7.81
C PHE A 189 11.60 -5.33 6.81
N THR A 190 12.22 -5.74 5.72
CA THR A 190 12.60 -4.82 4.63
C THR A 190 12.22 -5.42 3.29
N GLN A 191 11.70 -4.60 2.40
CA GLN A 191 11.41 -4.98 1.01
C GLN A 191 11.76 -3.82 0.07
N GLN A 192 12.00 -4.13 -1.19
CA GLN A 192 12.24 -3.15 -2.23
C GLN A 192 11.19 -3.26 -3.31
N ASP A 193 10.58 -2.14 -3.70
CA ASP A 193 9.64 -2.07 -4.81
C ASP A 193 9.65 -0.68 -5.45
N GLN A 194 9.53 -0.62 -6.78
CA GLN A 194 9.41 0.64 -7.55
C GLN A 194 10.46 1.73 -7.22
N GLY A 195 11.69 1.35 -6.87
CA GLY A 195 12.76 2.28 -6.50
C GLY A 195 12.71 2.75 -5.03
N TRP A 196 11.76 2.24 -4.25
CA TRP A 196 11.67 2.45 -2.81
C TRP A 196 12.22 1.25 -2.06
N THR A 197 12.87 1.53 -0.94
CA THR A 197 13.16 0.55 0.11
C THR A 197 12.24 0.83 1.29
N TRP A 198 11.39 -0.12 1.64
CA TRP A 198 10.43 -0.02 2.75
C TRP A 198 10.91 -0.86 3.92
N THR A 199 11.05 -0.24 5.08
CA THR A 199 11.43 -0.89 6.34
C THR A 199 10.31 -0.79 7.36
N PHE A 200 9.92 -1.92 7.93
CA PHE A 200 8.86 -2.08 8.93
C PHE A 200 9.50 -2.44 10.26
N THR A 201 9.46 -1.51 11.21
CA THR A 201 10.07 -1.67 12.53
C THR A 201 8.99 -1.71 13.61
N PRO A 202 8.95 -2.74 14.46
CA PRO A 202 8.00 -2.80 15.56
C PRO A 202 8.35 -1.72 16.57
N VAL A 203 7.33 -1.02 17.07
CA VAL A 203 7.50 0.00 18.10
C VAL A 203 6.81 -0.45 19.40
N PRO A 204 7.33 -0.04 20.58
CA PRO A 204 6.74 -0.38 21.87
C PRO A 204 5.27 0.03 22.01
#